data_AF-A0ABD0NT99-F1
#
_entry.id   AF-A0ABD0NT99-F1
#
_cell.length_a   1.000
_cell.length_b   1.000
_cell.length_c   1.000
_cell.angle_alpha   90.00
_cell.angle_beta   90.00
_cell.angle_gamma   90.00
#
_symmetry.space_group_name_H-M   'P 1'
#
loop_
_entity.id
_entity.type
_entity.pdbx_description
1 polymer ?
#
loop_
_entity_poly.entity_id
_entity_poly.type
_entity_poly.pdbx_seq_one_letter_code
_entity_poly.pdbx_strand_id
1 'polypeptide(L)'
;MVAVVRALTVLLLGQVLLGGAAGLIPEIDRRKYSDSGRQTPERSDINFLKEFELRLLNMFGLKRRPTPSKSAVVPQYMLDLYYMHSENDDPNIRRPRSTMGKHVERAASRANTIRSFHHE
;
A
#
# COMPACT_ATOMS: atom_id res chain seq x y z
N MET A 1 9.39 -15.43 -34.38
CA MET A 1 8.35 -14.38 -34.23
C MET A 1 7.03 -14.91 -33.66
N VAL A 2 6.54 -16.08 -34.09
CA VAL A 2 5.23 -16.63 -33.65
C VAL A 2 5.14 -16.91 -32.14
N ALA A 3 6.21 -17.38 -31.50
CA ALA A 3 6.22 -17.66 -30.05
C ALA A 3 6.09 -16.40 -29.19
N VAL A 4 6.73 -15.30 -29.62
CA VAL A 4 6.69 -14.00 -28.92
C VAL A 4 5.28 -13.42 -28.98
N VAL A 5 4.63 -13.51 -30.15
CA VAL A 5 3.24 -13.06 -30.34
C VAL A 5 2.28 -13.86 -29.46
N ARG A 6 2.46 -15.18 -29.38
CA ARG A 6 1.63 -16.06 -28.52
C ARG A 6 1.79 -15.74 -27.04
N ALA A 7 3.02 -15.52 -26.58
CA ALA A 7 3.28 -15.12 -25.19
C ALA A 7 2.65 -13.76 -24.86
N LEU A 8 2.76 -12.78 -25.77
CA LEU A 8 2.12 -11.46 -25.65
C LEU A 8 0.60 -11.58 -25.59
N THR A 9 -0.02 -12.42 -26.43
CA THR A 9 -1.47 -12.61 -26.39
C THR A 9 -1.94 -13.26 -25.09
N VAL A 10 -1.18 -14.21 -24.53
CA VAL A 10 -1.51 -14.83 -23.24
C VAL A 10 -1.38 -13.82 -22.09
N LEU A 11 -0.34 -12.98 -22.13
CA LEU A 11 -0.13 -11.92 -21.15
C LEU A 11 -1.29 -10.90 -21.19
N LEU A 12 -1.66 -10.44 -22.39
CA LEU A 12 -2.77 -9.50 -22.59
C LEU A 12 -4.12 -10.12 -22.20
N LEU A 13 -4.35 -11.39 -22.53
CA LEU A 13 -5.56 -12.11 -22.13
C LEU A 13 -5.62 -12.26 -20.60
N GLY A 14 -4.48 -12.54 -19.96
CA GLY A 14 -4.36 -12.55 -18.50
C GLY A 14 -4.71 -11.19 -17.90
N GLN A 15 -4.26 -10.08 -18.47
CA GLN A 15 -4.59 -8.73 -18.00
C GLN A 15 -6.08 -8.37 -18.16
N VAL A 16 -6.71 -8.79 -19.26
CA VAL A 16 -8.15 -8.57 -19.52
C VAL A 16 -9.01 -9.43 -18.59
N LEU A 17 -8.64 -10.70 -18.38
CA LEU A 17 -9.37 -11.63 -17.52
C LEU A 17 -9.18 -11.35 -16.03
N LEU A 18 -7.99 -10.89 -15.60
CA LEU A 18 -7.76 -10.42 -14.23
C LEU A 18 -8.30 -9.01 -13.97
N GLY A 19 -8.97 -8.38 -14.94
CA GLY A 19 -9.74 -7.17 -14.72
C GLY A 19 -8.96 -6.08 -13.97
N GLY A 20 -7.84 -5.63 -14.54
CA GLY A 20 -7.22 -4.38 -14.10
C GLY A 20 -6.78 -4.34 -12.62
N ALA A 21 -5.83 -5.20 -12.24
CA ALA A 21 -5.07 -5.00 -11.00
C ALA A 21 -4.19 -3.72 -11.01
N ALA A 22 -4.26 -2.91 -12.07
CA ALA A 22 -3.64 -1.58 -12.18
C ALA A 22 -4.36 -0.50 -11.35
N GLY A 23 -5.35 -0.88 -10.54
CA GLY A 23 -6.03 0.02 -9.62
C GLY A 23 -5.45 0.06 -8.20
N LEU A 24 -4.32 -0.60 -7.93
CA LEU A 24 -3.80 -0.73 -6.55
C LEU A 24 -3.28 0.59 -5.94
N ILE A 25 -3.19 1.65 -6.74
CA ILE A 25 -2.91 3.01 -6.27
C ILE A 25 -3.87 3.92 -7.04
N PRO A 26 -4.81 4.62 -6.39
CA PRO A 26 -5.48 5.74 -7.04
C PRO A 26 -4.41 6.79 -7.30
N GLU A 27 -4.03 7.01 -8.56
CA GLU A 27 -3.45 8.28 -8.95
C GLU A 27 -4.50 9.34 -8.60
N ILE A 28 -4.24 10.08 -7.53
CA ILE A 28 -5.01 11.27 -7.18
C ILE A 28 -4.59 12.34 -8.20
N ASP A 29 -5.04 12.16 -9.44
CA ASP A 29 -4.90 13.17 -10.48
C ASP A 29 -5.82 14.32 -10.10
N ARG A 30 -5.26 15.25 -9.33
CA ARG A 30 -5.86 16.50 -8.85
C ARG A 30 -6.42 17.40 -9.98
N ARG A 31 -6.31 17.02 -11.25
CA ARG A 31 -6.65 17.87 -12.41
C ARG A 31 -8.02 17.65 -13.05
N LYS A 32 -8.79 16.61 -12.73
CA LYS A 32 -10.05 16.33 -13.43
C LYS A 32 -11.34 16.80 -12.74
N TYR A 33 -11.28 17.82 -11.88
CA TYR A 33 -12.49 18.44 -11.29
C TYR A 33 -13.02 19.65 -12.05
N SER A 34 -12.45 20.00 -13.21
CA SER A 34 -12.81 21.24 -13.91
C SER A 34 -13.97 21.12 -14.90
N ASP A 35 -14.40 19.91 -15.31
CA ASP A 35 -15.20 19.80 -16.54
C ASP A 35 -16.28 18.70 -16.57
N SER A 36 -17.04 18.56 -15.48
CA SER A 36 -18.28 17.76 -15.51
C SER A 36 -19.44 18.57 -14.95
N GLY A 37 -19.86 19.58 -15.73
CA GLY A 37 -21.11 20.27 -15.50
C GLY A 37 -22.32 19.33 -15.63
N ARG A 38 -23.28 19.53 -14.73
CA ARG A 38 -24.70 19.09 -14.81
C ARG A 38 -25.06 17.66 -14.41
N GLN A 39 -24.50 17.14 -13.31
CA GLN A 39 -25.20 16.14 -12.50
C GLN A 39 -25.17 16.55 -11.03
N THR A 40 -26.25 16.28 -10.31
CA THR A 40 -26.48 16.69 -8.92
C THR A 40 -25.29 16.32 -8.01
N PRO A 41 -24.56 17.29 -7.44
CA PRO A 41 -23.23 17.06 -6.85
C PRO A 41 -23.25 16.14 -5.63
N GLU A 42 -24.33 16.17 -4.85
CA GLU A 42 -24.38 15.46 -3.57
C GLU A 42 -24.45 13.93 -3.71
N ARG A 43 -25.11 13.40 -4.75
CA ARG A 43 -25.35 11.93 -4.86
C ARG A 43 -24.18 11.19 -5.50
N SER A 44 -23.48 11.81 -6.45
CA SER A 44 -22.28 11.23 -7.06
C SER A 44 -21.15 11.08 -6.05
N ASP A 45 -20.96 12.09 -5.22
CA ASP A 45 -19.84 12.16 -4.27
C ASP A 45 -20.00 11.12 -3.15
N ILE A 46 -21.21 10.94 -2.62
CA ILE A 46 -21.50 9.92 -1.60
C ILE A 46 -21.27 8.50 -2.13
N ASN A 47 -21.70 8.23 -3.37
CA ASN A 47 -21.53 6.91 -3.98
C ASN A 47 -20.05 6.62 -4.26
N PHE A 48 -19.30 7.62 -4.74
CA PHE A 48 -17.87 7.51 -4.98
C PHE A 48 -17.08 7.24 -3.68
N LEU A 49 -17.36 7.99 -2.60
CA LEU A 49 -16.70 7.78 -1.31
C LEU A 49 -16.97 6.38 -0.74
N LYS A 50 -18.20 5.87 -0.92
CA LYS A 50 -18.57 4.53 -0.48
C LYS A 50 -17.82 3.45 -1.27
N GLU A 51 -17.69 3.61 -2.58
CA GLU A 51 -16.92 2.69 -3.43
C GLU A 51 -15.42 2.70 -3.03
N PHE A 52 -14.88 3.90 -2.81
CA PHE A 52 -13.52 4.07 -2.33
C PHE A 52 -13.29 3.41 -0.96
N GLU A 53 -14.23 3.57 -0.02
CA GLU A 53 -14.18 2.90 1.29
C GLU A 53 -14.19 1.37 1.14
N LEU A 54 -15.11 0.82 0.34
CA LEU A 54 -15.17 -0.63 0.10
C LEU A 54 -13.87 -1.16 -0.51
N ARG A 55 -13.26 -0.40 -1.42
CA ARG A 55 -11.96 -0.75 -2.00
C ARG A 55 -10.85 -0.76 -0.96
N LEU A 56 -10.75 0.27 -0.12
CA LEU A 56 -9.77 0.31 0.97
C LEU A 56 -9.96 -0.87 1.91
N LEU A 57 -11.19 -1.14 2.32
CA LEU A 57 -11.52 -2.27 3.17
C LEU A 57 -11.07 -3.60 2.53
N ASN A 58 -11.32 -3.79 1.23
CA ASN A 58 -10.86 -4.98 0.52
C ASN A 58 -9.33 -5.08 0.46
N MET A 59 -8.62 -3.98 0.17
CA MET A 59 -7.15 -3.96 0.13
C MET A 59 -6.52 -4.31 1.49
N PHE A 60 -7.15 -3.90 2.59
CA PHE A 60 -6.70 -4.23 3.95
C PHE A 60 -7.30 -5.56 4.49
N GLY A 61 -8.10 -6.27 3.70
CA GLY A 61 -8.75 -7.52 4.14
C GLY A 61 -9.80 -7.33 5.24
N LEU A 62 -10.36 -6.13 5.38
CA LEU A 62 -11.34 -5.76 6.39
C LEU A 62 -12.76 -5.88 5.83
N LYS A 63 -13.69 -6.45 6.61
CA LYS A 63 -15.11 -6.53 6.22
C LYS A 63 -15.92 -5.29 6.57
N ARG A 64 -15.43 -4.49 7.52
CA ARG A 64 -16.10 -3.31 8.06
C ARG A 64 -15.07 -2.30 8.55
N ARG A 65 -15.47 -1.04 8.61
CA ARG A 65 -14.65 0.04 9.15
C ARG A 65 -14.29 -0.24 10.62
N PRO A 66 -12.99 -0.25 11.00
CA PRO A 66 -12.58 -0.42 12.38
C PRO A 66 -12.90 0.85 13.18
N THR A 67 -13.45 0.68 14.38
CA THR A 67 -13.73 1.75 15.35
C THR A 67 -12.78 1.61 16.53
N PRO A 68 -11.63 2.34 16.54
CA PRO A 68 -10.70 2.26 17.66
C PRO A 68 -11.35 2.79 18.94
N SER A 69 -10.97 2.21 20.09
CA SER A 69 -11.38 2.75 21.39
C SER A 69 -10.69 4.10 21.65
N LYS A 70 -11.27 4.94 22.51
CA LYS A 70 -10.65 6.22 22.94
C LYS A 70 -9.30 6.02 23.65
N SER A 71 -9.04 4.82 24.16
CA SER A 71 -7.81 4.42 24.84
C SER A 71 -6.80 3.69 23.95
N ALA A 72 -7.06 3.57 22.64
CA ALA A 72 -6.16 2.87 21.74
C ALA A 72 -4.82 3.63 21.64
N VAL A 73 -3.76 3.02 22.15
CA VAL A 73 -2.39 3.53 22.03
C VAL A 73 -1.77 2.96 20.76
N VAL A 74 -1.15 3.82 19.94
CA VAL A 74 -0.33 3.41 18.80
C VAL A 74 1.13 3.31 19.27
N PRO A 75 1.72 2.10 19.34
CA PRO A 75 3.13 1.92 19.63
C PRO A 75 4.06 2.80 18.79
N GLN A 76 5.11 3.33 19.45
CA GLN A 76 6.07 4.26 18.84
C GLN A 76 6.72 3.69 17.57
N TYR A 77 7.11 2.42 17.57
CA TYR A 77 7.74 1.81 16.41
C TYR A 77 6.83 1.80 15.17
N MET A 78 5.51 1.74 15.33
CA MET A 78 4.58 1.81 14.18
C MET A 78 4.52 3.22 13.60
N LEU A 79 4.62 4.24 14.45
CA LEU A 79 4.74 5.63 13.99
C LEU A 79 6.06 5.84 13.26
N ASP A 80 7.17 5.31 13.82
CA ASP A 80 8.49 5.41 13.21
C ASP A 80 8.49 4.76 11.81
N LEU A 81 7.91 3.57 11.67
CA LEU A 81 7.75 2.90 10.37
C LEU A 81 6.89 3.71 9.39
N TYR A 82 5.78 4.28 9.87
CA TYR A 82 4.90 5.10 9.02
C TYR A 82 5.64 6.30 8.44
N TYR A 83 6.37 7.04 9.28
CA TYR A 83 7.12 8.22 8.84
C TYR A 83 8.26 7.85 7.88
N MET A 84 8.99 6.77 8.15
CA MET A 84 10.06 6.30 7.25
C MET A 84 9.60 5.98 5.82
N HIS A 85 8.31 5.69 5.62
CA HIS A 85 7.75 5.26 4.33
C HIS A 85 6.75 6.27 3.74
N SER A 86 6.53 7.42 4.37
CA SER A 86 5.66 8.46 3.82
C SER A 86 6.44 9.43 2.93
N GLU A 87 6.06 9.55 1.65
CA GLU A 87 6.75 10.36 0.63
C GLU A 87 6.73 11.90 0.89
N ASN A 88 6.04 12.36 1.94
CA ASN A 88 5.93 13.78 2.31
C ASN A 88 6.72 14.11 3.58
N ASP A 89 8.01 13.77 3.58
CA ASP A 89 8.92 14.14 4.67
C ASP A 89 9.33 15.60 4.56
N ASP A 90 8.66 16.47 5.33
CA ASP A 90 9.30 17.68 5.84
C ASP A 90 10.28 17.25 6.95
N PRO A 91 11.60 17.34 6.73
CA PRO A 91 12.61 16.83 7.67
C PRO A 91 12.61 17.58 9.01
N ASN A 92 11.88 18.70 9.13
CA ASN A 92 11.78 19.49 10.35
C ASN A 92 10.65 19.08 11.29
N ILE A 93 9.65 18.32 10.83
CA ILE A 93 8.45 18.13 11.66
C ILE A 93 8.64 17.02 12.70
N ARG A 94 9.29 15.89 12.40
CA ARG A 94 9.40 14.78 13.39
C ARG A 94 10.61 13.89 13.14
N ARG A 95 11.74 14.18 13.81
CA ARG A 95 12.76 13.16 14.11
C ARG A 95 12.46 12.52 15.47
N PRO A 96 11.75 11.39 15.56
CA PRO A 96 12.05 10.46 16.63
C PRO A 96 13.41 9.85 16.29
N ARG A 97 14.38 9.97 17.21
CA ARG A 97 15.71 9.37 17.08
C ARG A 97 15.52 7.85 16.88
N SER A 98 15.60 7.39 15.64
CA SER A 98 15.45 5.98 15.28
C SER A 98 16.62 5.18 15.85
N THR A 99 16.45 4.69 17.08
CA THR A 99 17.32 3.66 17.67
C THR A 99 17.12 2.30 17.01
N MET A 100 16.06 2.14 16.19
CA MET A 100 15.70 0.89 15.52
C MET A 100 16.77 0.45 14.51
N GLY A 101 17.33 1.37 13.71
CA GLY A 101 18.40 1.05 12.75
C GLY A 101 19.64 0.44 13.43
N LYS A 102 20.03 0.99 14.59
CA LYS A 102 21.17 0.47 15.38
C LYS A 102 20.91 -0.89 16.01
N HIS A 103 19.65 -1.23 16.30
CA HIS A 103 19.30 -2.49 16.96
C HIS A 103 19.18 -3.67 15.97
N VAL A 104 18.72 -3.40 14.74
CA VAL A 104 18.60 -4.43 13.68
C VAL A 104 19.98 -4.92 13.24
N GLU A 105 20.94 -4.02 13.01
CA GLU A 105 22.32 -4.38 12.65
C GLU A 105 23.00 -5.21 13.76
N ARG A 106 22.79 -4.84 15.03
CA ARG A 106 23.35 -5.57 16.18
C ARG A 106 22.77 -6.97 16.34
N ALA A 107 21.50 -7.17 15.98
CA ALA A 107 20.85 -8.48 16.06
C ALA A 107 21.37 -9.42 14.96
N ALA A 108 21.53 -8.95 13.72
CA ALA A 108 22.07 -9.74 12.62
C ALA A 108 23.54 -10.14 12.86
N SER A 109 24.34 -9.25 13.44
CA SER A 109 25.75 -9.53 13.77
C SER A 109 25.93 -10.63 14.83
N ARG A 110 24.90 -10.98 15.62
CA ARG A 110 24.96 -12.04 16.64
C ARG A 110 24.36 -13.36 16.18
N ALA A 111 23.83 -13.43 14.95
CA ALA A 111 23.23 -14.65 14.44
C ALA A 111 24.34 -15.65 14.04
N ASN A 112 24.49 -16.74 14.82
CA ASN A 112 25.36 -17.85 14.47
C ASN A 112 24.58 -18.85 13.59
N THR A 113 24.48 -18.57 12.29
CA THR A 113 23.84 -19.49 11.35
C THR A 113 24.84 -20.58 10.98
N ILE A 114 24.68 -21.76 11.59
CA ILE A 114 25.47 -22.95 11.24
C ILE A 114 24.97 -23.47 9.89
N ARG A 115 25.85 -23.50 8.89
CA ARG A 115 25.61 -24.16 7.61
C ARG A 115 26.12 -25.59 7.70
N SER A 116 25.24 -26.58 7.71
CA SER A 116 25.65 -27.98 7.50
C SER A 116 25.81 -28.23 6.00
N PHE A 117 26.83 -29.01 5.66
CA PHE A 117 27.02 -29.57 4.33
C PHE A 117 26.71 -31.06 4.37
N HIS A 118 25.98 -31.55 3.37
CA HIS A 118 25.78 -32.98 3.20
C HIS A 118 27.11 -33.56 2.70
N HIS A 119 27.65 -34.55 3.40
CA HIS A 119 28.72 -35.39 2.89
C HIS A 119 28.12 -36.74 2.49
N GLU A 120 28.49 -37.22 1.30
CA GLU A 120 28.08 -38.50 0.71
C GLU A 120 28.81 -39.67 1.38
#